data_AF-A0A2R6RZB7-F1
#
_entry.id   AF-A0A2R6RZB7-F1
#
_cell.length_a   1.000
_cell.length_b   1.000
_cell.length_c   1.000
_cell.angle_alpha   90.00
_cell.angle_beta   90.00
_cell.angle_gamma   90.00
#
_symmetry.space_group_name_H-M   'P 1'
#
loop_
_entity.id
_entity.type
_entity.pdbx_description
1 polymer ?
#
loop_
_entity_poly.entity_id
_entity_poly.type
_entity_poly.pdbx_seq_one_letter_code
_entity_poly.pdbx_strand_id
1 'polypeptide(L)'
;MDQAETVSRRVEKFAELMQSVWLSKNDYERRVRALLSSVLEIQALWAAIKFTGTYVDAKEHASNFQKYKQTTKRQWVTEKQDVSTLFGNVQTKLRTYGLREYVPPPGLSLADLDAAWKALLASEAKRSRAINAQIRE
;
A
#
# COMPACT_ATOMS: atom_id res chain seq x y z
N MET A 1 -16.89 -13.31 46.59
CA MET A 1 -17.10 -14.07 45.35
C MET A 1 -16.13 -13.65 44.23
N ASP A 2 -14.97 -13.03 44.50
CA ASP A 2 -14.59 -11.91 43.60
C ASP A 2 -13.25 -11.99 42.86
N GLN A 3 -12.27 -12.75 43.33
CA GLN A 3 -10.91 -12.67 42.75
C GLN A 3 -10.75 -13.54 41.49
N ALA A 4 -11.28 -14.77 41.52
CA ALA A 4 -11.22 -15.68 40.39
C ALA A 4 -12.02 -15.15 39.17
N GLU A 5 -13.19 -14.56 39.41
CA GLU A 5 -14.00 -13.95 38.35
C GLU A 5 -13.32 -12.72 37.75
N THR A 6 -12.70 -11.87 38.59
CA THR A 6 -11.94 -10.69 38.13
C THR A 6 -10.72 -11.09 37.28
N VAL A 7 -10.00 -12.14 37.68
CA VAL A 7 -8.87 -12.68 36.91
C VAL A 7 -9.37 -13.24 35.57
N SER A 8 -10.45 -14.02 35.58
CA SER A 8 -11.05 -14.59 34.36
C SER A 8 -11.41 -13.49 33.35
N ARG A 9 -12.08 -12.43 33.80
CA ARG A 9 -12.47 -11.29 32.95
C ARG A 9 -11.26 -10.54 32.38
N ARG A 10 -10.16 -10.43 33.13
CA ARG A 10 -8.93 -9.78 32.64
C ARG A 10 -8.25 -10.61 31.56
N VAL A 11 -8.21 -11.93 31.74
CA VAL A 11 -7.65 -12.86 30.74
C VAL A 11 -8.48 -12.84 29.46
N GLU A 12 -9.80 -12.84 29.57
CA GLU A 12 -10.71 -12.75 28.42
C GLU A 12 -10.48 -11.46 27.62
N LYS A 13 -10.48 -10.29 28.28
CA LYS A 13 -10.19 -9.00 27.62
C LYS A 13 -8.81 -8.95 26.98
N PHE A 14 -7.82 -9.59 27.60
CA PHE A 14 -6.48 -9.68 27.03
C PHE A 14 -6.46 -10.59 25.79
N ALA A 15 -7.18 -11.71 25.80
CA ALA A 15 -7.31 -12.58 24.64
C ALA A 15 -8.00 -11.86 23.46
N GLU A 16 -9.09 -11.15 23.71
CA GLU A 16 -9.78 -10.32 22.71
C GLU A 16 -8.86 -9.23 22.13
N LEU A 17 -8.09 -8.57 22.99
CA LEU A 17 -7.09 -7.59 22.59
C LEU A 17 -6.07 -8.22 21.62
N MET A 18 -5.49 -9.36 22.01
CA MET A 18 -4.48 -10.05 21.22
C MET A 18 -5.04 -10.55 19.88
N GLN A 19 -6.26 -11.07 19.87
CA GLN A 19 -6.94 -11.46 18.63
C GLN A 19 -7.14 -10.25 17.71
N SER A 20 -7.61 -9.12 18.24
CA SER A 20 -7.79 -7.90 17.46
C SER A 20 -6.46 -7.38 16.89
N VAL A 21 -5.38 -7.37 17.69
CA VAL A 21 -4.04 -7.01 17.22
C VAL A 21 -3.58 -7.96 16.11
N TRP A 22 -3.79 -9.27 16.27
CA TRP A 22 -3.41 -10.27 15.27
C TRP A 22 -4.15 -10.03 13.95
N LEU A 23 -5.47 -9.81 13.98
CA LEU A 23 -6.26 -9.50 12.80
C LEU A 23 -5.75 -8.23 12.09
N SER A 24 -5.49 -7.15 12.84
CA SER A 24 -4.98 -5.90 12.26
C SER A 24 -3.60 -6.05 11.63
N LYS A 25 -2.70 -6.86 12.21
CA LYS A 25 -1.39 -7.17 11.61
C LYS A 25 -1.52 -7.93 10.29
N ASN A 26 -2.36 -8.97 10.27
CA ASN A 26 -2.60 -9.76 9.05
C ASN A 26 -3.25 -8.91 7.95
N ASP A 27 -4.20 -8.04 8.31
CA ASP A 27 -4.82 -7.11 7.37
C ASP A 27 -3.79 -6.13 6.78
N TYR A 28 -2.94 -5.55 7.63
CA TYR A 28 -1.83 -4.69 7.19
C TYR A 28 -0.91 -5.40 6.20
N GLU A 29 -0.41 -6.58 6.56
CA GLU A 29 0.52 -7.33 5.70
C GLU A 29 -0.10 -7.72 4.36
N ARG A 30 -1.37 -8.17 4.37
CA ARG A 30 -2.10 -8.51 3.15
C ARG A 30 -2.25 -7.30 2.23
N ARG A 31 -2.66 -6.16 2.78
CA ARG A 31 -2.92 -4.92 2.05
C ARG A 31 -1.65 -4.31 1.48
N VAL A 32 -0.58 -4.23 2.29
CA VAL A 32 0.72 -3.73 1.82
C VAL A 32 1.30 -4.62 0.72
N ARG A 33 1.23 -5.95 0.87
CA ARG A 33 1.69 -6.88 -0.18
C ARG A 33 0.93 -6.70 -1.49
N ALA A 34 -0.40 -6.57 -1.42
CA ALA A 34 -1.24 -6.35 -2.60
C ALA A 34 -0.88 -5.02 -3.29
N LEU A 35 -0.76 -3.93 -2.51
CA LEU A 35 -0.40 -2.61 -3.04
C LEU A 35 0.98 -2.63 -3.71
N LEU A 36 1.99 -3.25 -3.07
CA LEU A 36 3.33 -3.38 -3.65
C LEU A 36 3.32 -4.20 -4.95
N SER A 37 2.58 -5.31 -5.01
CA SER A 37 2.43 -6.11 -6.23
C SER A 37 1.84 -5.29 -7.37
N SER A 38 0.73 -4.59 -7.11
CA SER A 38 0.06 -3.77 -8.13
C SER A 38 0.94 -2.62 -8.64
N VAL A 39 1.74 -2.01 -7.76
CA VAL A 39 2.72 -0.98 -8.13
C VAL A 39 3.82 -1.56 -9.02
N LEU A 40 4.36 -2.73 -8.69
CA LEU A 40 5.39 -3.38 -9.50
C LEU A 40 4.84 -3.81 -10.87
N GLU A 41 3.63 -4.36 -10.91
CA GLU A 41 2.96 -4.80 -12.13
C GLU A 41 2.74 -3.64 -13.11
N ILE A 42 2.27 -2.47 -12.63
CA ILE A 42 2.06 -1.33 -13.53
C ILE A 42 3.38 -0.76 -14.05
N GLN A 43 4.44 -0.78 -13.23
CA GLN A 43 5.77 -0.35 -13.66
C GLN A 43 6.32 -1.28 -14.73
N ALA A 44 6.17 -2.60 -14.56
CA ALA A 44 6.56 -3.59 -15.55
C ALA A 44 5.76 -3.43 -16.86
N LEU A 45 4.45 -3.20 -16.76
CA LEU A 45 3.59 -2.93 -17.91
C LEU A 45 4.10 -1.72 -18.70
N TRP A 46 4.38 -0.59 -18.03
CA TRP A 46 4.88 0.60 -18.71
C TRP A 46 6.27 0.43 -19.32
N ALA A 47 7.12 -0.42 -18.73
CA ALA A 47 8.43 -0.74 -19.27
C ALA A 47 8.34 -1.65 -20.51
N ALA A 48 7.33 -2.51 -20.60
CA ALA A 48 7.13 -3.45 -21.70
C ALA A 48 6.42 -2.83 -22.92
N ILE A 49 5.54 -1.84 -22.69
CA ILE A 49 4.79 -1.19 -23.78
C ILE A 49 5.73 -0.43 -24.72
N LYS A 50 5.66 -0.77 -26.01
CA LYS A 50 6.32 -0.04 -27.10
C LYS A 50 5.27 0.76 -27.88
N PHE A 51 5.66 1.95 -28.34
CA PHE A 51 4.84 2.75 -29.24
C PHE A 51 4.93 2.19 -30.65
N THR A 52 3.81 2.23 -31.36
CA THR A 52 3.74 1.87 -32.80
C THR A 52 4.18 3.02 -33.71
N GLY A 53 4.38 4.21 -33.14
CA GLY A 53 4.82 5.43 -33.86
C GLY A 53 3.69 6.19 -34.55
N THR A 54 2.42 5.81 -34.34
CA THR A 54 1.28 6.57 -34.88
C THR A 54 0.74 7.57 -33.85
N TYR A 55 0.32 8.75 -34.32
CA TYR A 55 -0.27 9.77 -33.45
C TYR A 55 -1.52 9.26 -32.69
N VAL A 56 -2.32 8.41 -33.34
CA VAL A 56 -3.52 7.81 -32.73
C VAL A 56 -3.15 6.93 -31.53
N ASP A 57 -2.12 6.08 -31.69
CA ASP A 57 -1.58 5.23 -30.61
C ASP A 57 -1.01 6.05 -29.45
N ALA A 58 -0.24 7.10 -29.76
CA ALA A 58 0.29 8.02 -28.74
C ALA A 58 -0.84 8.70 -27.93
N LYS A 59 -1.93 9.10 -28.60
CA LYS A 59 -3.12 9.69 -27.98
C LYS A 59 -3.89 8.68 -27.12
N GLU A 60 -4.00 7.43 -27.57
CA GLU A 60 -4.61 6.35 -26.78
C GLU A 60 -3.81 6.07 -25.50
N HIS A 61 -2.48 5.96 -25.61
CA HIS A 61 -1.61 5.83 -24.46
C HIS A 61 -1.72 7.01 -23.49
N ALA A 62 -1.86 8.23 -23.99
CA ALA A 62 -2.12 9.40 -23.15
C ALA A 62 -3.45 9.30 -22.40
N SER A 63 -4.53 8.92 -23.09
CA SER A 63 -5.86 8.74 -22.49
C SER A 63 -5.85 7.67 -21.40
N ASN A 64 -5.26 6.51 -21.68
CA ASN A 64 -5.11 5.41 -20.72
C ASN A 64 -4.29 5.82 -19.50
N PHE A 65 -3.22 6.60 -19.70
CA PHE A 65 -2.41 7.13 -18.60
C PHE A 65 -3.17 8.15 -17.74
N GLN A 66 -3.98 9.02 -18.34
CA GLN A 66 -4.85 9.93 -17.57
C GLN A 66 -5.92 9.18 -16.79
N LYS A 67 -6.55 8.16 -17.39
CA LYS A 67 -7.51 7.29 -16.70
C LYS A 67 -6.88 6.64 -15.47
N TYR A 68 -5.70 6.03 -15.62
CA TYR A 68 -4.94 5.47 -14.50
C TYR A 68 -4.69 6.50 -13.37
N LYS A 69 -4.29 7.74 -13.72
CA LYS A 69 -4.05 8.80 -12.72
C LYS A 69 -5.31 9.20 -11.96
N GLN A 70 -6.46 9.18 -12.62
CA GLN A 70 -7.73 9.59 -12.04
C GLN A 70 -8.43 8.49 -11.25
N THR A 71 -8.14 7.22 -11.53
CA THR A 71 -8.77 6.08 -10.87
C THR A 71 -7.78 5.34 -9.98
N THR A 72 -6.94 4.48 -10.56
CA THR A 72 -6.06 3.54 -9.87
C THR A 72 -5.08 4.25 -8.95
N LYS A 73 -4.42 5.30 -9.43
CA LYS A 73 -3.45 6.05 -8.61
C LYS A 73 -4.12 6.67 -7.38
N ARG A 74 -5.34 7.20 -7.50
CA ARG A 74 -6.07 7.78 -6.36
C ARG A 74 -6.41 6.71 -5.32
N GLN A 75 -6.87 5.53 -5.77
CA GLN A 75 -7.12 4.40 -4.88
C GLN A 75 -5.86 4.00 -4.13
N TRP A 76 -4.71 3.93 -4.80
CA TRP A 76 -3.44 3.61 -4.15
C TRP A 76 -2.94 4.68 -3.17
N VAL A 77 -3.19 5.96 -3.45
CA VAL A 77 -2.88 7.04 -2.49
C VAL A 77 -3.70 6.87 -1.20
N THR A 78 -5.01 6.61 -1.33
CA THR A 78 -5.87 6.33 -0.19
C THR A 78 -5.40 5.08 0.55
N GLU A 79 -5.16 3.99 -0.17
CA GLU A 79 -4.70 2.73 0.41
C GLU A 79 -3.39 2.89 1.18
N LYS A 80 -2.42 3.64 0.63
CA LYS A 80 -1.15 3.96 1.30
C LYS A 80 -1.38 4.70 2.62
N GLN A 81 -2.32 5.65 2.65
CA GLN A 81 -2.67 6.39 3.87
C GLN A 81 -3.36 5.48 4.90
N ASP A 82 -4.27 4.62 4.44
CA ASP A 82 -5.03 3.71 5.29
C ASP A 82 -4.13 2.66 5.94
N VAL A 83 -3.20 2.05 5.20
CA VAL A 83 -2.25 1.08 5.78
C VAL A 83 -1.27 1.74 6.75
N SER A 84 -0.88 2.99 6.49
CA SER A 84 -0.03 3.76 7.42
C SER A 84 -0.78 4.05 8.73
N THR A 85 -2.06 4.38 8.63
CA THR A 85 -2.95 4.60 9.78
C THR A 85 -3.18 3.30 10.55
N LEU A 86 -3.45 2.20 9.86
CA LEU A 86 -3.61 0.87 10.45
C LEU A 86 -2.35 0.45 11.23
N PHE A 87 -1.16 0.66 10.66
CA PHE A 87 0.10 0.40 11.33
C PHE A 87 0.23 1.23 12.62
N GLY A 88 -0.03 2.54 12.55
CA GLY A 88 -0.01 3.43 13.71
C GLY A 88 -0.98 3.01 14.81
N ASN A 89 -2.17 2.55 14.43
CA ASN A 89 -3.18 2.02 15.35
C ASN A 89 -2.70 0.76 16.05
N VAL A 90 -2.09 -0.18 15.32
CA VAL A 90 -1.49 -1.40 15.90
C VAL A 90 -0.37 -1.04 16.89
N GLN A 91 0.53 -0.12 16.53
CA GLN A 91 1.61 0.32 17.41
C GLN A 91 1.08 0.97 18.69
N THR A 92 0.12 1.87 18.55
CA THR A 92 -0.51 2.54 19.69
C THR A 92 -1.17 1.53 20.61
N LYS A 93 -1.90 0.57 20.04
CA LYS A 93 -2.57 -0.48 20.80
C LYS A 93 -1.58 -1.37 21.56
N LEU A 94 -0.46 -1.74 20.96
CA LEU A 94 0.58 -2.51 21.65
C LEU A 94 1.22 -1.70 22.79
N ARG A 95 1.56 -0.43 22.54
CA ARG A 95 2.19 0.46 23.51
C ARG A 95 1.29 0.72 24.73
N THR A 96 0.00 0.95 24.52
CA THR A 96 -0.97 1.17 25.62
C THR A 96 -1.00 0.02 26.62
N TYR A 97 -0.76 -1.21 26.17
CA TYR A 97 -0.76 -2.40 27.01
C TYR A 97 0.65 -2.87 27.41
N GLY A 98 1.69 -2.05 27.18
CA GLY A 98 3.08 -2.38 27.51
C GLY A 98 3.63 -3.58 26.74
N LEU A 99 3.05 -3.90 25.57
CA LEU A 99 3.46 -5.02 24.74
C LEU A 99 4.59 -4.60 23.78
N ARG A 100 5.34 -5.58 23.30
CA ARG A 100 6.39 -5.37 22.31
C ARG A 100 5.82 -4.75 21.02
N GLU A 101 6.52 -3.75 20.50
CA GLU A 101 6.17 -3.09 19.25
C GLU A 101 6.10 -4.09 18.08
N TYR A 102 5.20 -3.79 17.14
CA TYR A 102 5.05 -4.63 15.95
C TYR A 102 6.19 -4.35 14.97
N VAL A 103 6.86 -5.41 14.51
CA VAL A 103 7.82 -5.34 13.41
C VAL A 103 7.23 -6.12 12.25
N PRO A 104 6.95 -5.48 11.10
CA PRO A 104 6.41 -6.17 9.94
C PRO A 104 7.49 -7.06 9.30
N PRO A 105 7.09 -8.10 8.53
CA PRO A 105 8.02 -8.90 7.76
C PRO A 105 8.87 -8.06 6.80
N PRO A 106 10.09 -8.52 6.44
CA PRO A 106 10.95 -7.82 5.50
C PRO A 106 10.23 -7.49 4.19
N GLY A 107 10.39 -6.25 3.69
CA GLY A 107 9.75 -5.78 2.46
C GLY A 107 8.32 -5.26 2.64
N LEU A 108 7.73 -5.35 3.84
CA LEU A 108 6.40 -4.84 4.15
C LEU A 108 6.41 -3.67 5.13
N SER A 109 7.57 -3.04 5.36
CA SER A 109 7.65 -1.87 6.22
C SER A 109 7.08 -0.62 5.53
N LEU A 110 6.73 0.40 6.31
CA LEU A 110 6.35 1.70 5.76
C LEU A 110 7.49 2.34 4.93
N ALA A 111 8.74 2.07 5.29
CA ALA A 111 9.90 2.52 4.53
C ALA A 111 9.99 1.84 3.16
N ASP A 112 9.71 0.53 3.08
CA ASP A 112 9.64 -0.21 1.82
C ASP A 112 8.52 0.33 0.93
N LEU A 113 7.35 0.62 1.53
CA LEU A 113 6.22 1.23 0.83
C LEU A 113 6.56 2.62 0.28
N ASP A 114 7.25 3.45 1.06
CA ASP A 114 7.72 4.76 0.61
C ASP A 114 8.76 4.66 -0.51
N ALA A 115 9.67 3.68 -0.44
CA ALA A 115 10.65 3.43 -1.48
C ALA A 115 9.98 2.99 -2.80
N ALA A 116 9.03 2.05 -2.73
CA ALA A 116 8.23 1.62 -3.88
C ALA A 116 7.42 2.79 -4.47
N TRP A 117 6.85 3.64 -3.62
CA TRP A 117 6.11 4.82 -4.07
C TRP A 117 6.99 5.83 -4.81
N LYS A 118 8.21 6.08 -4.33
CA LYS A 118 9.19 6.94 -5.04
C LYS A 118 9.55 6.35 -6.40
N ALA A 119 9.77 5.04 -6.48
CA ALA A 119 10.02 4.35 -7.75
C ALA A 119 8.83 4.47 -8.71
N LEU A 120 7.59 4.39 -8.21
CA LEU A 120 6.38 4.57 -9.00
C LEU A 120 6.35 5.96 -9.64
N LEU A 121 6.59 7.01 -8.86
CA LEU A 121 6.61 8.40 -9.34
C LEU A 121 7.69 8.62 -10.41
N ALA A 122 8.87 8.02 -10.26
CA ALA A 122 9.92 8.07 -11.27
C ALA A 122 9.49 7.38 -12.57
N SER A 123 8.84 6.21 -12.47
CA SER A 123 8.31 5.48 -13.62
C SER A 123 7.19 6.25 -14.33
N GLU A 124 6.27 6.86 -13.58
CA GLU A 124 5.23 7.75 -14.12
C GLU A 124 5.81 8.94 -14.87
N ALA A 125 6.84 9.59 -14.31
CA ALA A 125 7.50 10.71 -14.96
C ALA A 125 8.21 10.28 -16.26
N LYS A 126 8.80 9.09 -16.29
CA LYS A 126 9.37 8.50 -17.51
C LYS A 126 8.28 8.20 -18.55
N ARG A 127 7.16 7.58 -18.13
CA ARG A 127 6.04 7.25 -19.01
C ARG A 127 5.41 8.50 -19.61
N SER A 128 5.15 9.53 -18.81
CA SER A 128 4.60 10.79 -19.28
C SER A 128 5.51 11.49 -20.29
N ARG A 129 6.83 11.47 -20.09
CA ARG A 129 7.79 12.04 -21.04
C ARG A 129 7.80 11.27 -22.36
N ALA A 130 7.77 9.94 -22.31
CA ALA A 130 7.74 9.11 -23.51
C ALA A 130 6.47 9.35 -24.36
N ILE A 131 5.30 9.43 -23.72
CA ILE A 131 4.03 9.75 -24.41
C ILE A 131 4.11 11.14 -25.06
N ASN A 132 4.59 12.15 -24.34
CA ASN A 132 4.68 13.51 -24.86
C ASN A 132 5.68 13.65 -26.02
N ALA A 133 6.76 12.87 -26.03
CA ALA A 133 7.70 12.84 -27.15
C ALA A 133 7.02 12.32 -28.41
N GLN A 134 6.26 11.21 -28.30
CA GLN A 134 5.55 10.59 -29.43
C GLN A 134 4.38 11.41 -29.98
N ILE A 135 3.81 12.33 -29.18
CA ILE A 135 2.76 13.25 -29.65
C ILE A 135 3.35 14.44 -30.43
N ARG A 136 4.64 14.76 -30.20
CA ARG A 136 5.32 15.90 -30.83
C ARG A 136 6.04 15.53 -32.13
N GLU A 137 6.38 14.26 -32.30
CA GLU A 137 6.83 13.67 -33.58
C GLU A 137 5.65 13.57 -34.56
#